data_AF-A0A800DS61-F1
#
_entry.id   AF-A0A800DS61-F1
#
_cell.length_a   1.000
_cell.length_b   1.000
_cell.length_c   1.000
_cell.angle_alpha   90.00
_cell.angle_beta   90.00
_cell.angle_gamma   90.00
#
_symmetry.space_group_name_H-M   'P 1'
#
loop_
_entity.id
_entity.type
_entity.pdbx_description
1 polymer ?
#
loop_
_entity_poly.entity_id
_entity_poly.type
_entity_poly.pdbx_seq_one_letter_code
_entity_poly.pdbx_strand_id
1 'polypeptide(L)'
;MRNYIPLVVVLVICLAFAGGYFAFKSSQPAVDAIGESEEVRDLKDRARAYADANEYEQAIEYYTEALKMRPDDAYLHNDLGAVYHNMGIDAAGETWPSWEEDLTDMTPVTALQQLKQALSEVQSGVIVMTVNSKKVMDTLANHARASGCYVYIEHHQRTSDMNIIKGKTREAFRKAESELLRAKDLKPRYSAAYQNLGSLYYRMGRQKDAVIMWKSALDLEPTNKKLRQYLQQYDLTLSQ
;
A
#
# COMPACT_ATOMS: atom_id res chain seq x y z
N MET A 1 34.35 -14.24 12.63
CA MET A 1 33.80 -13.27 13.61
C MET A 1 32.57 -12.66 12.97
N ARG A 2 31.40 -13.01 13.51
CA ARG A 2 30.08 -12.80 12.90
C ARG A 2 29.50 -11.54 13.54
N ASN A 3 29.52 -10.41 12.83
CA ASN A 3 28.93 -9.17 13.31
C ASN A 3 27.41 -9.26 13.14
N TYR A 4 26.74 -9.70 14.19
CA TYR A 4 25.29 -9.58 14.32
C TYR A 4 24.96 -8.11 14.51
N ILE A 5 24.30 -7.48 13.53
CA ILE A 5 23.49 -6.30 13.80
C ILE A 5 22.36 -6.80 14.71
N PRO A 6 22.17 -6.24 15.92
CA PRO A 6 21.23 -6.80 16.87
C PRO A 6 19.81 -6.65 16.35
N LEU A 7 19.12 -7.78 16.25
CA LEU A 7 17.68 -7.98 15.94
C LEU A 7 16.75 -6.96 16.64
N VAL A 8 17.21 -6.37 17.75
CA VAL A 8 16.52 -5.38 18.57
C VAL A 8 16.27 -4.05 17.85
N VAL A 9 17.14 -3.62 16.92
CA VAL A 9 16.95 -2.34 16.20
C VAL A 9 15.84 -2.46 15.13
N VAL A 10 15.74 -3.62 14.47
CA VAL A 10 14.65 -3.91 13.53
C VAL A 10 13.31 -4.04 14.26
N LEU A 11 13.30 -4.62 15.46
CA LEU A 11 12.09 -4.83 16.26
C LEU A 11 11.43 -3.52 16.76
N VAL A 12 12.23 -2.47 17.02
CA VAL A 12 11.70 -1.15 17.43
C VAL A 12 11.10 -0.38 16.25
N ILE A 13 11.58 -0.63 15.02
CA ILE A 13 11.11 0.03 13.80
C ILE A 13 9.75 -0.55 13.34
N CYS A 14 9.53 -1.86 13.49
CA CYS A 14 8.25 -2.50 13.15
C CYS A 14 7.09 -2.04 14.05
N LEU A 15 7.35 -1.79 15.34
CA LEU A 15 6.29 -1.38 16.30
C LEU A 15 5.70 0.01 16.02
N ALA A 16 6.42 0.89 15.32
CA ALA A 16 5.89 2.20 14.92
C ALA A 16 4.96 2.13 13.69
N PHE A 17 5.02 1.05 12.90
CA PHE A 17 4.22 0.87 11.67
C PHE A 17 3.17 -0.25 11.76
N ALA A 18 3.29 -1.17 12.74
CA ALA A 18 2.33 -2.24 12.96
C ALA A 18 1.01 -1.79 13.62
N GLY A 19 0.97 -0.61 14.26
CA GLY A 19 -0.18 -0.17 15.09
C GLY A 19 -1.02 0.99 14.54
N GLY A 20 -0.83 1.40 13.29
CA GLY A 20 -1.47 2.60 12.75
C GLY A 20 -2.46 2.31 11.63
N TYR A 21 -3.70 1.96 11.98
CA TYR A 21 -4.84 2.06 11.07
C TYR A 21 -4.97 3.53 10.65
N PHE A 22 -4.50 3.88 9.45
CA PHE A 22 -4.54 5.25 8.93
C PHE A 22 -5.44 5.33 7.69
N ALA A 23 -6.73 5.09 7.88
CA ALA A 23 -7.73 5.69 7.01
C ALA A 23 -7.79 7.19 7.33
N PHE A 24 -7.23 8.03 6.47
CA PHE A 24 -7.50 9.47 6.53
C PHE A 24 -8.96 9.68 6.17
N LYS A 25 -9.82 9.86 7.18
CA LYS A 25 -11.24 10.12 6.98
C LYS A 25 -11.38 11.41 6.16
N SER A 26 -11.80 11.26 4.90
CA SER A 26 -12.02 12.38 4.00
C SER A 26 -13.21 13.20 4.50
N SER A 27 -13.07 14.52 4.53
CA SER A 27 -14.24 15.40 4.65
C SER A 27 -14.45 16.07 3.30
N GLN A 28 -15.57 15.75 2.65
CA GLN A 28 -15.95 16.41 1.41
C GLN A 28 -16.29 17.87 1.74
N PRO A 29 -15.63 18.86 1.12
CA PRO A 29 -15.99 20.26 1.27
C PRO A 29 -17.45 20.47 0.87
N ALA A 30 -18.17 21.29 1.63
CA ALA A 30 -19.60 21.54 1.42
C ALA A 30 -19.95 21.97 -0.02
N VAL A 31 -19.05 22.66 -0.72
CA VAL A 31 -19.23 23.11 -2.11
C VAL A 31 -19.29 21.93 -3.09
N ASP A 32 -18.53 20.87 -2.85
CA ASP A 32 -18.55 19.67 -3.71
C ASP A 32 -19.73 18.74 -3.39
N ALA A 33 -20.42 18.96 -2.26
CA ALA A 33 -21.64 18.25 -1.90
C ALA A 33 -22.91 18.91 -2.49
N ILE A 34 -22.79 20.12 -3.06
CA ILE A 34 -23.91 20.82 -3.71
C ILE A 34 -24.34 20.01 -4.94
N GLY A 35 -25.56 19.50 -4.93
CA GLY A 35 -26.12 18.68 -6.00
C GLY A 35 -25.95 17.17 -5.82
N GLU A 36 -25.41 16.70 -4.68
CA GLU A 36 -25.46 15.28 -4.32
C GLU A 36 -26.92 14.86 -4.05
N SER A 37 -27.37 13.79 -4.72
CA SER A 37 -28.71 13.25 -4.44
C SER A 37 -28.72 12.58 -3.06
N GLU A 38 -29.88 12.60 -2.40
CA GLU A 38 -30.06 11.94 -1.12
C GLU A 38 -29.72 10.44 -1.18
N GLU A 39 -30.02 9.81 -2.31
CA GLU A 39 -29.68 8.41 -2.59
C GLU A 39 -28.17 8.15 -2.63
N VAL A 40 -27.38 8.98 -3.34
CA VAL A 40 -25.91 8.84 -3.36
C VAL A 40 -25.33 9.03 -1.96
N ARG A 41 -25.88 9.97 -1.18
CA ARG A 41 -25.46 10.19 0.21
C ARG A 41 -25.76 8.97 1.09
N ASP A 42 -26.95 8.37 1.01
CA ASP A 42 -27.28 7.15 1.77
C ASP A 42 -26.36 5.98 1.40
N LEU A 43 -26.12 5.75 0.11
CA LEU A 43 -25.18 4.72 -0.36
C LEU A 43 -23.78 4.94 0.22
N LYS A 44 -23.26 6.18 0.21
CA LYS A 44 -21.97 6.52 0.80
C LYS A 44 -21.91 6.27 2.30
N ASP A 45 -22.94 6.68 3.04
CA ASP A 45 -22.97 6.55 4.48
C ASP A 45 -23.03 5.07 4.90
N ARG A 46 -23.80 4.25 4.18
CA ARG A 46 -23.80 2.79 4.35
C ARG A 46 -22.45 2.19 4.03
N ALA A 47 -21.86 2.56 2.89
CA ALA A 47 -20.55 2.06 2.48
C ALA A 47 -19.48 2.34 3.54
N ARG A 48 -19.49 3.54 4.13
CA ARG A 48 -18.61 3.93 5.24
C ARG A 48 -18.87 3.11 6.49
N ALA A 49 -20.13 2.88 6.86
CA ALA A 49 -20.46 2.07 8.02
C ALA A 49 -19.95 0.62 7.87
N TYR A 50 -20.14 0.01 6.70
CA TYR A 50 -19.59 -1.32 6.42
C TYR A 50 -18.05 -1.32 6.39
N ALA A 51 -17.41 -0.29 5.84
CA ALA A 51 -15.96 -0.17 5.83
C ALA A 51 -15.39 -0.04 7.25
N ASP A 52 -16.02 0.77 8.11
CA ASP A 52 -15.64 0.95 9.52
C ASP A 52 -15.82 -0.36 10.33
N ALA A 53 -16.72 -1.25 9.87
CA ALA A 53 -16.92 -2.60 10.42
C ALA A 53 -15.99 -3.67 9.80
N ASN A 54 -15.08 -3.30 8.90
CA ASN A 54 -14.25 -4.21 8.09
C ASN A 54 -15.06 -5.19 7.21
N GLU A 55 -16.33 -4.89 6.93
CA GLU A 55 -17.17 -5.61 5.98
C GLU A 55 -16.91 -5.07 4.56
N TYR A 56 -15.73 -5.37 4.03
CA TYR A 56 -15.20 -4.75 2.82
C TYR A 56 -16.06 -5.02 1.58
N GLU A 57 -16.57 -6.24 1.40
CA GLU A 57 -17.39 -6.62 0.26
C GLU A 57 -18.67 -5.77 0.16
N GLN A 58 -19.39 -5.61 1.27
CA GLN A 58 -20.56 -4.76 1.37
C GLN A 58 -20.20 -3.29 1.10
N ALA A 59 -19.11 -2.79 1.69
CA ALA A 59 -18.65 -1.43 1.46
C ALA A 59 -18.36 -1.16 -0.03
N ILE A 60 -17.68 -2.10 -0.69
CA ILE A 60 -17.39 -2.05 -2.13
C ILE A 60 -18.68 -2.01 -2.95
N GLU A 61 -19.67 -2.84 -2.62
CA GLU A 61 -20.96 -2.88 -3.31
C GLU A 61 -21.66 -1.51 -3.27
N TYR A 62 -21.83 -0.93 -2.08
CA TYR A 62 -22.48 0.37 -1.93
C TYR A 62 -21.71 1.52 -2.61
N TYR A 63 -20.38 1.54 -2.52
CA TYR A 63 -19.58 2.53 -3.27
C TYR A 63 -19.71 2.34 -4.79
N THR A 64 -19.79 1.09 -5.27
CA THR A 64 -19.96 0.80 -6.70
C THR A 64 -21.33 1.25 -7.19
N GLU A 65 -22.40 1.05 -6.42
CA GLU A 65 -23.73 1.59 -6.77
C GLU A 65 -23.72 3.12 -6.81
N ALA A 66 -23.07 3.78 -5.84
CA ALA A 66 -22.92 5.24 -5.85
C ALA A 66 -22.16 5.73 -7.10
N LEU A 67 -21.11 5.01 -7.49
CA LEU A 67 -20.33 5.32 -8.71
C LEU A 67 -21.11 5.09 -10.00
N LYS A 68 -22.11 4.19 -10.05
CA LYS A 68 -22.99 4.09 -11.23
C LYS A 68 -23.78 5.36 -11.46
N MET A 69 -24.16 6.06 -10.38
CA MET A 69 -24.88 7.33 -10.46
C MET A 69 -23.93 8.51 -10.71
N ARG A 70 -22.71 8.44 -10.16
CA ARG A 70 -21.68 9.49 -10.30
C ARG A 70 -20.31 8.87 -10.66
N PRO A 71 -20.10 8.45 -11.92
CA PRO A 71 -18.89 7.73 -12.32
C PRO A 71 -17.62 8.60 -12.35
N ASP A 72 -17.76 9.92 -12.21
CA ASP A 72 -16.65 10.88 -12.20
C ASP A 72 -16.51 11.57 -10.83
N ASP A 73 -17.04 10.97 -9.76
CA ASP A 73 -16.90 11.50 -8.41
C ASP A 73 -15.56 11.08 -7.78
N ALA A 74 -14.62 12.02 -7.71
CA ALA A 74 -13.30 11.80 -7.14
C ALA A 74 -13.33 11.34 -5.67
N TYR A 75 -14.35 11.73 -4.89
CA TYR A 75 -14.47 11.32 -3.48
C TYR A 75 -14.86 9.86 -3.36
N LEU A 76 -15.83 9.41 -4.17
CA LEU A 76 -16.24 8.01 -4.23
C LEU A 76 -15.07 7.10 -4.65
N HIS A 77 -14.33 7.48 -5.68
CA HIS A 77 -13.13 6.75 -6.10
C HIS A 77 -12.07 6.72 -5.00
N ASN A 78 -11.83 7.82 -4.30
CA ASN A 78 -10.87 7.84 -3.20
C ASN A 78 -11.29 6.92 -2.05
N ASP A 79 -12.55 6.99 -1.65
CA ASP A 79 -13.07 6.23 -0.52
C ASP A 79 -13.12 4.73 -0.87
N LEU A 80 -13.54 4.35 -2.08
CA LEU A 80 -13.46 2.98 -2.59
C LEU A 80 -12.02 2.47 -2.67
N GLY A 81 -11.10 3.32 -3.13
CA GLY A 81 -9.66 3.01 -3.15
C GLY A 81 -9.09 2.74 -1.75
N ALA A 82 -9.53 3.52 -0.75
CA ALA A 82 -9.17 3.30 0.64
C ALA A 82 -9.75 1.97 1.20
N VAL A 83 -11.00 1.63 0.83
CA VAL A 83 -11.59 0.33 1.20
C VAL A 83 -10.79 -0.83 0.61
N TYR A 84 -10.45 -0.79 -0.68
CA TYR A 84 -9.61 -1.80 -1.29
C TYR A 84 -8.21 -1.87 -0.66
N HIS A 85 -7.63 -0.73 -0.29
CA HIS A 85 -6.35 -0.71 0.40
C HIS A 85 -6.42 -1.44 1.76
N ASN A 86 -7.45 -1.16 2.55
CA ASN A 86 -7.67 -1.81 3.85
C ASN A 86 -7.97 -3.31 3.69
N MET A 87 -8.82 -3.68 2.73
CA MET A 87 -9.09 -5.08 2.37
C MET A 87 -7.78 -5.83 2.02
N GLY A 88 -6.86 -5.17 1.32
CA GLY A 88 -5.57 -5.75 0.98
C GLY A 88 -4.66 -5.97 2.17
N ILE A 89 -4.63 -5.02 3.11
CA ILE A 89 -3.89 -5.14 4.38
C ILE A 89 -4.47 -6.28 5.21
N ASP A 90 -5.79 -6.32 5.40
CA ASP A 90 -6.47 -7.36 6.17
C ASP A 90 -6.21 -8.75 5.57
N ALA A 91 -6.29 -8.86 4.25
CA ALA A 91 -5.99 -10.10 3.53
C ALA A 91 -4.51 -10.54 3.61
N ALA A 92 -3.58 -9.67 4.03
CA ALA A 92 -2.18 -10.04 4.25
C ALA A 92 -1.93 -10.61 5.65
N GLY A 93 -2.87 -10.41 6.58
CA GLY A 93 -2.76 -10.79 7.98
C GLY A 93 -2.04 -9.75 8.84
N GLU A 94 -1.88 -10.10 10.13
CA GLU A 94 -1.32 -9.20 11.16
C GLU A 94 0.19 -8.95 10.97
N THR A 95 0.91 -9.90 10.38
CA THR A 95 2.36 -9.81 10.19
C THR A 95 2.68 -9.09 8.88
N TRP A 96 3.43 -7.99 8.98
CA TRP A 96 3.85 -7.21 7.83
C TRP A 96 5.37 -6.94 7.84
N PRO A 97 6.13 -7.38 6.82
CA PRO A 97 5.69 -8.22 5.70
C PRO A 97 5.26 -9.63 6.16
N SER A 98 4.53 -10.36 5.32
CA SER A 98 4.09 -11.73 5.60
C SER A 98 5.26 -12.74 5.59
N TRP A 99 6.34 -12.40 4.87
CA TRP A 99 7.62 -13.12 4.87
C TRP A 99 8.74 -12.13 4.58
N GLU A 100 9.89 -12.29 5.24
CA GLU A 100 11.10 -11.53 4.94
C GLU A 100 12.33 -12.44 4.97
N GLU A 101 13.18 -12.36 3.95
CA GLU A 101 14.40 -13.16 3.87
C GLU A 101 15.57 -12.38 3.25
N ASP A 102 16.75 -12.49 3.86
CA ASP A 102 17.99 -12.00 3.28
C ASP A 102 18.66 -13.11 2.47
N LEU A 103 18.69 -12.92 1.14
CA LEU A 103 19.25 -13.84 0.16
C LEU A 103 20.56 -13.34 -0.43
N THR A 104 21.24 -12.38 0.24
CA THR A 104 22.56 -11.92 -0.17
C THR A 104 23.55 -13.09 -0.23
N ASP A 105 24.41 -13.07 -1.24
CA ASP A 105 25.42 -14.10 -1.51
C ASP A 105 24.89 -15.52 -1.80
N MET A 106 23.57 -15.69 -1.92
CA MET A 106 22.98 -16.98 -2.31
C MET A 106 23.11 -17.26 -3.80
N THR A 107 23.15 -18.54 -4.15
CA THR A 107 23.04 -18.96 -5.56
C THR A 107 21.59 -18.82 -6.05
N PRO A 108 21.35 -18.64 -7.36
CA PRO A 108 19.99 -18.58 -7.90
C PRO A 108 19.13 -19.80 -7.57
N VAL A 109 19.73 -20.99 -7.47
CA VAL A 109 19.01 -22.23 -7.17
C VAL A 109 18.51 -22.20 -5.72
N THR A 110 19.38 -21.87 -4.77
CA THR A 110 19.03 -21.78 -3.35
C THR A 110 18.02 -20.66 -3.09
N ALA A 111 18.24 -19.47 -3.67
CA ALA A 111 17.32 -18.35 -3.55
C ALA A 111 15.93 -18.69 -4.12
N LEU A 112 15.86 -19.37 -5.27
CA LEU A 112 14.59 -19.79 -5.86
C LEU A 112 13.86 -20.82 -4.98
N GLN A 113 14.59 -21.69 -4.28
CA GLN A 113 13.99 -22.62 -3.32
C GLN A 113 13.34 -21.87 -2.16
N GLN A 114 14.01 -20.85 -1.61
CA GLN A 114 13.45 -19.99 -0.56
C GLN A 114 12.18 -19.27 -1.02
N LEU A 115 12.21 -18.69 -2.24
CA LEU A 115 11.01 -18.06 -2.80
C LEU A 115 9.86 -19.03 -2.98
N LYS A 116 10.13 -20.25 -3.46
CA LYS A 116 9.07 -21.26 -3.62
C LYS A 116 8.45 -21.64 -2.29
N GLN A 117 9.25 -21.75 -1.24
CA GLN A 117 8.75 -22.00 0.11
C GLN A 117 7.87 -20.85 0.58
N ALA A 118 8.37 -19.61 0.53
CA ALA A 118 7.59 -18.42 0.90
C ALA A 118 6.27 -18.32 0.11
N LEU A 119 6.29 -18.58 -1.20
CA LEU A 119 5.09 -18.59 -2.04
C LEU A 119 4.11 -19.72 -1.68
N SER A 120 4.57 -20.82 -1.09
CA SER A 120 3.72 -21.93 -0.67
C SER A 120 3.06 -21.67 0.70
N GLU A 121 3.75 -20.98 1.60
CA GLU A 121 3.28 -20.70 2.97
C GLU A 121 2.42 -19.43 3.03
N VAL A 122 2.79 -18.38 2.28
CA VAL A 122 2.01 -17.13 2.21
C VAL A 122 0.90 -17.30 1.19
N GLN A 123 -0.35 -17.45 1.61
CA GLN A 123 -1.49 -17.53 0.67
C GLN A 123 -1.80 -16.17 0.03
N SER A 124 -1.79 -15.11 0.84
CA SER A 124 -2.04 -13.73 0.47
C SER A 124 -1.18 -12.84 1.34
N GLY A 125 -0.59 -11.78 0.77
CA GLY A 125 0.27 -10.87 1.50
C GLY A 125 1.51 -10.43 0.74
N VAL A 126 2.53 -10.01 1.48
CA VAL A 126 3.77 -9.42 0.96
C VAL A 126 4.97 -10.22 1.41
N ILE A 127 5.79 -10.63 0.45
CA ILE A 127 7.07 -11.31 0.65
C ILE A 127 8.17 -10.31 0.29
N VAL A 128 9.10 -10.08 1.19
CA VAL A 128 10.26 -9.22 0.98
C VAL A 128 11.51 -10.08 0.86
N MET A 129 12.29 -9.85 -0.20
CA MET A 129 13.56 -10.54 -0.40
C MET A 129 14.68 -9.56 -0.70
N THR A 130 15.72 -9.60 0.13
CA THR A 130 16.91 -8.77 -0.05
C THR A 130 17.95 -9.54 -0.85
N VAL A 131 18.43 -8.95 -1.96
CA VAL A 131 19.37 -9.60 -2.87
C VAL A 131 20.50 -8.66 -3.26
N ASN A 132 21.69 -9.17 -3.56
CA ASN A 132 22.82 -8.37 -4.09
C ASN A 132 23.29 -8.82 -5.49
N SER A 133 22.72 -9.91 -6.02
CA SER A 133 23.08 -10.47 -7.31
C SER A 133 21.97 -10.24 -8.33
N LYS A 134 22.30 -9.56 -9.44
CA LYS A 134 21.36 -9.37 -10.56
C LYS A 134 20.79 -10.69 -11.07
N LYS A 135 21.60 -11.75 -11.13
CA LYS A 135 21.15 -13.07 -11.61
C LYS A 135 20.12 -13.71 -10.67
N VAL A 136 20.33 -13.58 -9.36
CA VAL A 136 19.35 -14.03 -8.36
C VAL A 136 18.07 -13.22 -8.51
N MET A 137 18.18 -11.90 -8.49
CA MET A 137 17.06 -10.97 -8.63
C MET A 137 16.20 -11.27 -9.87
N ASP A 138 16.81 -11.42 -11.05
CA ASP A 138 16.09 -11.73 -12.29
C ASP A 138 15.39 -13.10 -12.20
N THR A 139 16.04 -14.09 -11.60
CA THR A 139 15.49 -15.44 -11.40
C THR A 139 14.24 -15.39 -10.52
N LEU A 140 14.32 -14.70 -9.39
CA LEU A 140 13.21 -14.54 -8.46
C LEU A 140 12.06 -13.74 -9.08
N ALA A 141 12.38 -12.62 -9.75
CA ALA A 141 11.37 -11.74 -10.32
C ALA A 141 10.59 -12.43 -11.44
N ASN A 142 11.28 -13.17 -12.30
CA ASN A 142 10.65 -13.94 -13.38
C ASN A 142 9.75 -15.04 -12.83
N HIS A 143 10.22 -15.78 -11.82
CA HIS A 143 9.42 -16.83 -11.20
C HIS A 143 8.17 -16.26 -10.50
N ALA A 144 8.33 -15.21 -9.69
CA ALA A 144 7.23 -14.58 -8.97
C ALA A 144 6.16 -14.02 -9.93
N ARG A 145 6.57 -13.34 -11.02
CA ARG A 145 5.64 -12.84 -12.04
C ARG A 145 4.93 -13.97 -12.78
N ALA A 146 5.64 -15.04 -13.14
CA ALA A 146 5.03 -16.23 -13.75
C ALA A 146 4.01 -16.90 -12.81
N SER A 147 4.22 -16.81 -11.50
CA SER A 147 3.29 -17.24 -10.46
C SER A 147 2.16 -16.24 -10.18
N GLY A 148 1.99 -15.20 -11.00
CA GLY A 148 0.90 -14.22 -10.90
C GLY A 148 1.09 -13.13 -9.85
N CYS A 149 2.27 -13.04 -9.23
CA CYS A 149 2.57 -12.03 -8.21
C CYS A 149 2.85 -10.67 -8.86
N TYR A 150 2.53 -9.60 -8.12
CA TYR A 150 3.10 -8.29 -8.38
C TYR A 150 4.51 -8.24 -7.82
N VAL A 151 5.45 -7.62 -8.53
CA VAL A 151 6.86 -7.52 -8.10
C VAL A 151 7.35 -6.10 -8.30
N TYR A 152 7.71 -5.44 -7.20
CA TYR A 152 8.45 -4.18 -7.19
C TYR A 152 9.86 -4.42 -6.66
N ILE A 153 10.83 -3.73 -7.22
CA ILE A 153 12.24 -3.86 -6.85
C ILE A 153 12.76 -2.46 -6.56
N GLU A 154 13.18 -2.23 -5.32
CA GLU A 154 13.87 -1.03 -4.91
C GLU A 154 15.37 -1.30 -4.93
N HIS A 155 16.15 -0.44 -5.60
CA HIS A 155 17.59 -0.59 -5.70
C HIS A 155 18.31 0.30 -4.69
N HIS A 156 19.19 -0.31 -3.91
CA HIS A 156 20.08 0.34 -2.96
C HIS A 156 21.52 0.32 -3.46
N GLN A 157 22.45 0.91 -2.70
CA GLN A 157 23.86 0.98 -3.11
C GLN A 157 24.52 -0.40 -3.28
N ARG A 158 24.13 -1.39 -2.46
CA ARG A 158 24.77 -2.73 -2.42
C ARG A 158 23.80 -3.89 -2.58
N THR A 159 22.52 -3.65 -2.34
CA THR A 159 21.46 -4.67 -2.35
C THR A 159 20.26 -4.12 -3.13
N SER A 160 19.25 -4.95 -3.28
CA SER A 160 17.94 -4.57 -3.78
C SER A 160 16.90 -5.32 -2.98
N ASP A 161 15.82 -4.63 -2.64
CA ASP A 161 14.71 -5.22 -1.91
C ASP A 161 13.59 -5.51 -2.91
N MET A 162 13.22 -6.78 -2.99
CA MET A 162 12.15 -7.25 -3.85
C MET A 162 10.88 -7.41 -3.04
N ASN A 163 9.89 -6.56 -3.30
CA ASN A 163 8.56 -6.65 -2.71
C ASN A 163 7.65 -7.44 -3.67
N ILE A 164 7.28 -8.65 -3.23
CA ILE A 164 6.48 -9.60 -4.01
C ILE A 164 5.12 -9.73 -3.34
N ILE A 165 4.06 -9.30 -4.03
CA ILE A 165 2.70 -9.22 -3.48
C ILE A 165 1.82 -10.25 -4.19
N LYS A 166 1.10 -11.07 -3.43
CA LYS A 166 0.25 -12.14 -3.98
C LYS A 166 -1.12 -12.25 -3.33
N GLY A 167 -1.95 -13.13 -3.89
CA GLY A 167 -3.28 -13.45 -3.38
C GLY A 167 -4.25 -12.28 -3.42
N LYS A 168 -5.18 -12.25 -2.46
CA LYS A 168 -6.20 -11.21 -2.32
C LYS A 168 -5.58 -9.84 -2.07
N THR A 169 -4.48 -9.76 -1.33
CA THR A 169 -3.72 -8.52 -1.09
C THR A 169 -3.28 -7.87 -2.40
N ARG A 170 -2.73 -8.66 -3.32
CA ARG A 170 -2.31 -8.18 -4.65
C ARG A 170 -3.51 -7.60 -5.43
N GLU A 171 -4.62 -8.30 -5.44
CA GLU A 171 -5.81 -7.87 -6.19
C GLU A 171 -6.41 -6.59 -5.61
N ALA A 172 -6.56 -6.56 -4.29
CA ALA A 172 -7.07 -5.41 -3.56
C ALA A 172 -6.15 -4.19 -3.74
N PHE A 173 -4.82 -4.33 -3.63
CA PHE A 173 -3.88 -3.23 -3.87
C PHE A 173 -3.92 -2.71 -5.31
N ARG A 174 -4.07 -3.58 -6.31
CA ARG A 174 -4.21 -3.14 -7.71
C ARG A 174 -5.50 -2.35 -7.93
N LYS A 175 -6.61 -2.79 -7.33
CA LYS A 175 -7.89 -2.04 -7.39
C LYS A 175 -7.78 -0.72 -6.64
N ALA A 176 -7.18 -0.72 -5.45
CA ALA A 176 -6.89 0.49 -4.69
C ALA A 176 -6.10 1.50 -5.51
N GLU A 177 -5.01 1.08 -6.16
CA GLU A 177 -4.20 1.97 -7.01
C GLU A 177 -5.04 2.56 -8.15
N SER A 178 -5.84 1.73 -8.84
CA SER A 178 -6.71 2.18 -9.93
C SER A 178 -7.70 3.26 -9.48
N GLU A 179 -8.41 3.02 -8.39
CA GLU A 179 -9.43 3.95 -7.86
C GLU A 179 -8.79 5.25 -7.34
N LEU A 180 -7.67 5.14 -6.63
CA LEU A 180 -6.97 6.31 -6.11
C LEU A 180 -6.33 7.17 -7.22
N LEU A 181 -5.80 6.54 -8.28
CA LEU A 181 -5.34 7.27 -9.46
C LEU A 181 -6.51 7.97 -10.16
N ARG A 182 -7.67 7.31 -10.28
CA ARG A 182 -8.88 7.94 -10.84
C ARG A 182 -9.32 9.15 -10.02
N ALA A 183 -9.32 9.05 -8.69
CA ALA A 183 -9.62 10.17 -7.80
C ALA A 183 -8.65 11.35 -7.99
N LYS A 184 -7.35 11.06 -8.08
CA LYS A 184 -6.30 12.06 -8.34
C LYS A 184 -6.49 12.73 -9.70
N ASP A 185 -6.81 11.98 -10.76
CA ASP A 185 -6.99 12.50 -12.11
C ASP A 185 -8.24 13.37 -12.23
N LEU A 186 -9.35 12.95 -11.61
CA LEU A 186 -10.59 13.70 -11.57
C LEU A 186 -10.47 14.99 -10.75
N LYS A 187 -9.69 14.95 -9.65
CA LYS A 187 -9.46 16.10 -8.79
C LYS A 187 -7.98 16.26 -8.41
N PRO A 188 -7.16 16.90 -9.27
CA PRO A 188 -5.72 17.04 -9.03
C PRO A 188 -5.33 17.85 -7.79
N ARG A 189 -6.25 18.63 -7.21
CA ARG A 189 -6.06 19.38 -5.94
C ARG A 189 -6.79 18.71 -4.76
N TYR A 190 -6.84 17.38 -4.74
CA TYR A 190 -7.44 16.61 -3.66
C TYR A 190 -6.38 15.93 -2.80
N SER A 191 -6.00 16.55 -1.68
CA SER A 191 -4.93 16.07 -0.78
C SER A 191 -5.10 14.60 -0.39
N ALA A 192 -6.30 14.18 0.01
CA ALA A 192 -6.53 12.81 0.48
C ALA A 192 -6.24 11.72 -0.56
N ALA A 193 -6.47 11.97 -1.87
CA ALA A 193 -6.10 11.02 -2.91
C ALA A 193 -4.58 10.78 -2.94
N TYR A 194 -3.78 11.83 -2.80
CA TYR A 194 -2.32 11.72 -2.69
C TYR A 194 -1.88 11.06 -1.38
N GLN A 195 -2.55 11.35 -0.25
CA GLN A 195 -2.26 10.70 1.03
C GLN A 195 -2.46 9.19 0.95
N ASN A 196 -3.59 8.78 0.39
CA ASN A 196 -3.95 7.37 0.23
C ASN A 196 -3.05 6.66 -0.80
N LEU A 197 -2.70 7.30 -1.92
CA LEU A 197 -1.70 6.75 -2.86
C LEU A 197 -0.35 6.55 -2.18
N GLY A 198 0.09 7.52 -1.38
CA GLY A 198 1.35 7.40 -0.65
C GLY A 198 1.33 6.24 0.36
N SER A 199 0.22 6.09 1.09
CA SER A 199 0.03 4.96 2.03
C SER A 199 0.05 3.61 1.31
N LEU A 200 -0.67 3.50 0.19
CA LEU A 200 -0.69 2.31 -0.64
C LEU A 200 0.70 1.98 -1.19
N TYR A 201 1.41 2.96 -1.75
CA TYR A 201 2.75 2.77 -2.29
C TYR A 201 3.76 2.38 -1.21
N TYR A 202 3.64 2.93 -0.01
CA TYR A 202 4.46 2.51 1.12
C TYR A 202 4.23 1.03 1.44
N ARG A 203 2.97 0.58 1.51
CA ARG A 203 2.63 -0.84 1.70
C ARG A 203 3.15 -1.70 0.54
N MET A 204 3.09 -1.23 -0.69
CA MET A 204 3.62 -1.98 -1.84
C MET A 204 5.16 -2.03 -1.90
N GLY A 205 5.86 -1.44 -0.92
CA GLY A 205 7.32 -1.32 -0.91
C GLY A 205 7.87 -0.26 -1.86
N ARG A 206 6.99 0.51 -2.51
CA ARG A 206 7.30 1.61 -3.44
C ARG A 206 7.57 2.89 -2.67
N GLN A 207 8.57 2.86 -1.81
CA GLN A 207 8.74 3.90 -0.81
C GLN A 207 9.09 5.27 -1.42
N LYS A 208 9.89 5.30 -2.49
CA LYS A 208 10.17 6.56 -3.22
C LYS A 208 8.89 7.18 -3.78
N ASP A 209 8.03 6.37 -4.38
CA ASP A 209 6.75 6.83 -4.91
C ASP A 209 5.84 7.32 -3.78
N ALA A 210 5.86 6.66 -2.63
CA ALA A 210 5.10 7.07 -1.44
C ALA A 210 5.47 8.48 -0.98
N VAL A 211 6.78 8.77 -0.89
CA VAL A 211 7.29 10.10 -0.53
C VAL A 211 6.85 11.16 -1.52
N ILE A 212 6.91 10.88 -2.82
CA ILE A 212 6.48 11.82 -3.85
C ILE A 212 5.00 12.15 -3.65
N MET A 213 4.15 11.15 -3.41
CA MET A 213 2.72 11.38 -3.18
C MET A 213 2.45 12.16 -1.89
N TRP A 214 3.12 11.82 -0.78
CA TRP A 214 2.96 12.56 0.48
C TRP A 214 3.48 14.00 0.40
N LYS A 215 4.55 14.27 -0.35
CA LYS A 215 5.02 15.64 -0.63
C LYS A 215 3.95 16.44 -1.39
N SER A 216 3.39 15.87 -2.46
CA SER A 216 2.29 16.50 -3.19
C SER A 216 1.07 16.76 -2.29
N ALA A 217 0.73 15.84 -1.38
CA ALA A 217 -0.33 16.05 -0.41
C ALA A 217 -0.02 17.20 0.56
N LEU A 218 1.23 17.29 1.04
CA LEU A 218 1.68 18.36 1.93
C LEU A 218 1.71 19.71 1.23
N ASP A 219 2.03 19.77 -0.06
CA ASP A 219 1.97 21.00 -0.85
C ASP A 219 0.53 21.54 -0.95
N LEU A 220 -0.46 20.63 -1.01
CA LEU A 220 -1.88 20.99 -1.00
C LEU A 220 -2.38 21.38 0.41
N GLU A 221 -1.83 20.77 1.47
CA GLU A 221 -2.19 21.05 2.87
C GLU A 221 -0.94 21.27 3.76
N PRO A 222 -0.27 22.44 3.67
CA PRO A 222 1.05 22.66 4.31
C PRO A 222 1.05 22.59 5.85
N THR A 223 -0.12 22.75 6.45
CA THR A 223 -0.34 22.72 7.91
C THR A 223 -0.59 21.30 8.43
N ASN A 224 -0.63 20.29 7.55
CA ASN A 224 -0.85 18.90 7.93
C ASN A 224 0.38 18.32 8.67
N LYS A 225 0.33 18.40 10.01
CA LYS A 225 1.41 17.94 10.90
C LYS A 225 1.72 16.45 10.73
N LYS A 226 0.71 15.62 10.44
CA LYS A 226 0.89 14.16 10.27
C LYS A 226 1.74 13.86 9.03
N LEU A 227 1.43 14.48 7.90
CA LEU A 227 2.24 14.32 6.69
C LEU A 227 3.69 14.77 6.88
N ARG A 228 3.89 15.88 7.59
CA ARG A 228 5.23 16.35 7.94
C ARG A 228 6.00 15.33 8.78
N GLN A 229 5.34 14.70 9.76
CA GLN A 229 5.95 13.65 10.59
C GLN A 229 6.33 12.42 9.76
N TYR A 230 5.46 11.96 8.87
CA TYR A 230 5.77 10.82 7.98
C TYR A 230 6.99 11.08 7.09
N LEU A 231 7.04 12.27 6.48
CA LEU A 231 8.17 12.65 5.63
C LEU A 231 9.48 12.80 6.43
N GLN A 232 9.42 13.40 7.63
CA GLN A 232 10.59 13.55 8.49
C GLN A 232 11.16 12.20 8.93
N GLN A 233 10.29 11.26 9.31
CA GLN A 233 10.72 9.92 9.69
C GLN A 233 11.39 9.21 8.51
N TYR A 234 10.84 9.37 7.30
CA TYR A 234 11.39 8.76 6.09
C TYR A 234 12.76 9.34 5.70
N ASP A 235 12.92 10.66 5.75
CA ASP A 235 14.21 11.32 5.45
C ASP A 235 15.31 10.88 6.44
N LEU A 236 14.96 10.66 7.72
CA LEU A 236 15.90 10.13 8.72
C LEU A 236 16.33 8.70 8.39
N THR A 237 15.43 7.84 7.89
CA THR A 237 15.75 6.46 7.53
C THR A 237 16.62 6.31 6.27
N LEU A 238 16.54 7.26 5.33
CA LEU A 238 17.41 7.26 4.14
C LEU A 238 18.83 7.80 4.40
N SER A 239 19.02 8.49 5.53
CA SER A 239 20.30 9.12 5.89
C SER A 239 21.27 8.22 6.69
N GLN A 240 20.87 6.98 6.95
CA GLN A 240 21.64 5.95 7.68
C GLN A 240 22.01 4.79 6.75
#